data_AF-A0A5J6ZDF2-F1
#
_entry.id   AF-A0A5J6ZDF2-F1
#
_cell.length_a   1.000
_cell.length_b   1.000
_cell.length_c   1.000
_cell.angle_alpha   90.00
_cell.angle_beta   90.00
_cell.angle_gamma   90.00
#
_symmetry.space_group_name_H-M   'P 1'
#
loop_
_entity.id
_entity.type
_entity.pdbx_description
1 polymer ?
#
loop_
_entity_poly.entity_id
_entity_poly.type
_entity_poly.pdbx_seq_one_letter_code
_entity_poly.pdbx_strand_id
1 'polypeptide(L)'
;MVNIDKKNNNELQEKLITVNRVSKTVKGGRIFSFTALTVVGNGKGRVGFGYGKAREVPAAIQKAMEKARRNMFTIPLANRTLQHPLKGSHTGSNVFMKPASDGTGIIAGGAMRAVLEVAGIHNVLAKTYGSTNPINVVRATMNGLVNMKSPEMIAAKRNKSIEDILGR
;
A
#
# COMPACT_ATOMS: atom_id res chain seq x y z
N MET A 1 -7.54 13.59 -24.76
CA MET A 1 -6.86 13.65 -23.45
C MET A 1 -7.88 14.04 -22.41
N VAL A 2 -8.28 13.11 -21.54
CA VAL A 2 -9.25 13.40 -20.48
C VAL A 2 -8.53 14.21 -19.40
N ASN A 3 -8.90 15.50 -19.28
CA ASN A 3 -8.53 16.35 -18.17
C ASN A 3 -9.25 15.82 -16.91
N ILE A 4 -8.57 14.99 -16.12
CA ILE A 4 -9.02 14.64 -14.77
C ILE A 4 -8.57 15.76 -13.83
N ASP A 5 -9.56 16.37 -13.19
CA ASP A 5 -9.53 17.60 -12.43
C ASP A 5 -8.37 17.78 -11.44
N LYS A 6 -7.66 18.90 -11.58
CA LYS A 6 -6.70 19.43 -10.58
C LYS A 6 -7.32 19.75 -9.21
N LYS A 7 -8.65 19.67 -9.04
CA LYS A 7 -9.38 20.08 -7.82
C LYS A 7 -9.52 19.01 -6.74
N ASN A 8 -9.28 17.72 -7.03
CA ASN A 8 -9.40 16.64 -6.04
C ASN A 8 -8.07 16.23 -5.36
N ASN A 9 -6.98 16.99 -5.57
CA ASN A 9 -5.66 16.69 -4.98
C ASN A 9 -5.54 17.05 -3.48
N ASN A 10 -6.52 17.71 -2.86
CA ASN A 10 -6.35 18.30 -1.54
C ASN A 10 -6.57 17.37 -0.33
N GLU A 11 -6.94 16.10 -0.52
CA GLU A 11 -7.09 15.13 0.60
C GLU A 11 -6.19 13.89 0.48
N LEU A 12 -5.21 13.88 -0.45
CA LEU A 12 -4.29 12.76 -0.57
C LEU A 12 -3.15 12.90 0.44
N GLN A 13 -3.07 11.96 1.37
CA GLN A 13 -1.94 11.79 2.28
C GLN A 13 -0.81 11.09 1.54
N GLU A 14 0.39 11.67 1.63
CA GLU A 14 1.58 11.17 0.95
C GLU A 14 2.63 10.79 1.99
N LYS A 15 3.22 9.61 1.85
CA LYS A 15 4.31 9.14 2.71
C LYS A 15 5.48 8.65 1.88
N LEU A 16 6.66 9.16 2.21
CA LEU A 16 7.94 8.66 1.72
C LEU A 16 8.38 7.48 2.58
N ILE A 17 8.68 6.35 1.96
CA ILE A 17 9.15 5.16 2.68
C ILE A 17 10.67 5.07 2.63
N THR A 18 11.24 5.06 1.42
CA THR A 18 12.69 4.97 1.25
C THR A 18 13.18 5.82 0.10
N VAL A 19 14.40 6.33 0.26
CA VAL A 19 15.19 6.92 -0.81
C VAL A 19 16.52 6.19 -0.85
N ASN A 20 16.87 5.64 -2.01
CA ASN A 20 18.14 4.94 -2.20
C ASN A 20 18.96 5.63 -3.29
N ARG A 21 20.25 5.81 -3.04
CA ARG A 21 21.23 6.17 -4.06
C ARG A 21 21.71 4.91 -4.77
N VAL A 22 21.42 4.80 -6.05
CA VAL A 22 21.87 3.70 -6.92
C VAL A 22 22.95 4.19 -7.87
N SER A 23 23.80 3.29 -8.37
CA SER A 23 24.89 3.66 -9.29
C SER A 23 25.01 2.70 -10.47
N LYS A 24 25.38 3.24 -11.63
CA LYS A 24 25.77 2.49 -12.82
C LYS A 24 27.25 2.74 -13.10
N THR A 25 28.07 1.69 -13.14
CA THR A 25 29.48 1.78 -13.50
C THR A 25 29.64 1.92 -15.02
N VAL A 26 30.50 2.84 -15.45
CA VAL A 26 30.86 3.12 -16.84
C VAL A 26 32.38 3.25 -16.96
N LYS A 27 32.92 3.26 -18.19
CA LYS A 27 34.39 3.31 -18.43
C LYS A 27 35.10 4.48 -17.73
N GLY A 28 34.41 5.61 -17.54
CA GLY A 28 34.93 6.82 -16.89
C GLY A 28 34.47 7.05 -15.45
N GLY A 29 33.90 6.06 -14.75
CA GLY A 29 33.50 6.19 -13.35
C GLY A 29 32.11 5.62 -13.02
N ARG A 30 31.41 6.23 -12.07
CA ARG A 30 30.06 5.80 -11.63
C ARG A 30 29.06 6.92 -11.81
N ILE A 31 28.00 6.65 -12.55
CA ILE A 31 26.86 7.55 -12.70
C ILE A 31 25.89 7.23 -11.56
N PHE A 32 25.66 8.20 -10.67
CA PHE A 32 24.69 8.07 -9.59
C PHE A 32 23.29 8.44 -10.06
N SER A 33 22.29 7.83 -9.42
CA SER A 33 20.89 8.20 -9.54
C SER A 33 20.21 7.93 -8.20
N PHE A 34 19.11 8.63 -7.95
CA PHE A 34 18.29 8.42 -6.76
C PHE A 34 17.00 7.72 -7.15
N THR A 35 16.57 6.84 -6.26
CA THR A 35 15.31 6.11 -6.36
C THR A 35 14.49 6.41 -5.13
N ALA A 36 13.18 6.60 -5.30
CA ALA A 36 12.27 6.89 -4.22
C ALA A 36 11.07 5.94 -4.28
N LEU A 37 10.68 5.41 -3.12
CA LEU A 37 9.45 4.67 -2.91
C LEU A 37 8.50 5.53 -2.08
N THR A 38 7.33 5.79 -2.65
CA THR A 38 6.29 6.63 -2.04
C THR A 38 4.97 5.88 -2.04
N VAL A 39 4.11 6.20 -1.09
CA VAL A 39 2.73 5.72 -1.02
C VAL A 39 1.82 6.91 -0.84
N VAL A 40 0.68 6.86 -1.51
CA VAL A 40 -0.35 7.90 -1.51
C VAL A 40 -1.68 7.25 -1.19
N GLY A 41 -2.50 7.89 -0.37
CA GLY A 41 -3.84 7.39 -0.06
C GLY A 41 -4.77 8.49 0.46
N ASN A 42 -6.07 8.23 0.47
CA ASN A 42 -7.09 9.19 0.88
C ASN A 42 -7.64 8.93 2.30
N GLY A 43 -7.08 7.99 3.05
CA GLY A 43 -7.57 7.59 4.38
C GLY A 43 -8.97 6.96 4.40
N LYS A 44 -9.58 6.73 3.23
CA LYS A 44 -10.94 6.17 3.04
C LYS A 44 -10.88 4.87 2.24
N GLY A 45 -9.80 4.10 2.39
CA GLY A 45 -9.61 2.82 1.69
C GLY A 45 -9.06 2.92 0.26
N ARG A 46 -8.71 4.10 -0.25
CA ARG A 46 -7.96 4.21 -1.52
C ARG A 46 -6.49 4.43 -1.24
N VAL A 47 -5.64 3.58 -1.82
CA VAL A 47 -4.19 3.64 -1.66
C VAL A 47 -3.48 3.23 -2.94
N GLY A 48 -2.37 3.88 -3.24
CA GLY A 48 -1.47 3.58 -4.35
C GLY A 48 -0.03 3.75 -3.92
N PHE A 49 0.88 3.03 -4.59
CA PHE A 49 2.31 3.17 -4.36
C PHE A 49 3.02 3.48 -5.67
N GLY A 50 4.16 4.15 -5.55
CA GLY A 50 4.92 4.63 -6.68
C GLY A 50 6.41 4.48 -6.44
N TYR A 51 7.11 4.07 -7.49
CA TYR A 51 8.56 3.98 -7.54
C TYR A 51 9.08 4.91 -8.62
N GLY A 52 9.93 5.85 -8.23
CA GLY A 52 10.52 6.85 -9.10
C GLY A 52 12.05 6.74 -9.12
N LYS A 53 12.65 7.13 -10.26
CA LYS A 53 14.10 7.23 -10.42
C LYS A 53 14.47 8.50 -11.18
N ALA A 54 15.44 9.25 -10.68
CA ALA A 54 15.98 10.44 -11.33
C ALA A 54 17.44 10.69 -10.95
N ARG A 55 18.07 11.71 -11.55
CA ARG A 55 19.43 12.15 -11.16
C ARG A 55 19.45 12.94 -9.85
N GLU A 56 18.32 13.54 -9.49
CA GLU A 56 18.14 14.33 -8.27
C GLU A 56 17.07 13.71 -7.38
N VAL A 57 17.18 13.95 -6.07
CA VAL A 57 16.23 13.42 -5.08
C VAL A 57 14.81 13.99 -5.26
N PRO A 58 14.60 15.33 -5.38
CA PRO A 58 13.25 15.88 -5.51
C PRO A 58 12.53 15.37 -6.77
N ALA A 59 13.25 15.31 -7.89
CA ALA A 59 12.72 14.77 -9.14
C ALA A 59 12.35 13.28 -9.05
N ALA A 60 13.10 12.48 -8.27
CA ALA A 60 12.77 11.07 -8.06
C ALA A 60 11.50 10.90 -7.21
N ILE A 61 11.33 11.74 -6.17
CA ILE A 61 10.14 11.75 -5.32
C ILE A 61 8.92 12.17 -6.13
N GLN A 62 9.00 13.26 -6.91
CA GLN A 62 7.89 13.72 -7.77
C GLN A 62 7.42 12.63 -8.74
N LYS A 63 8.35 11.96 -9.42
CA LYS A 63 8.01 10.84 -10.31
C LYS A 63 7.36 9.67 -9.57
N ALA A 64 7.80 9.39 -8.34
CA ALA A 64 7.22 8.36 -7.51
C ALA A 64 5.77 8.74 -7.12
N MET A 65 5.53 9.98 -6.68
CA MET A 65 4.20 10.48 -6.30
C MET A 65 3.23 10.45 -7.49
N GLU A 66 3.63 10.94 -8.66
CA GLU A 66 2.80 10.88 -9.87
C GLU A 66 2.44 9.45 -10.28
N LYS A 67 3.35 8.50 -10.06
CA LYS A 67 3.08 7.09 -10.33
C LYS A 67 2.14 6.47 -9.30
N ALA A 68 2.28 6.85 -8.02
CA ALA A 68 1.39 6.41 -6.95
C ALA A 68 -0.05 6.91 -7.17
N ARG A 69 -0.23 8.18 -7.54
CA ARG A 69 -1.54 8.77 -7.84
C ARG A 69 -2.23 8.10 -9.03
N ARG A 70 -1.47 7.70 -10.06
CA ARG A 70 -2.00 6.95 -11.21
C ARG A 70 -2.44 5.53 -10.86
N ASN A 71 -1.73 4.89 -9.92
CA ASN A 71 -1.94 3.49 -9.55
C ASN A 71 -2.64 3.35 -8.19
N MET A 72 -3.75 4.07 -7.99
CA MET A 72 -4.55 3.94 -6.78
C MET A 72 -5.57 2.80 -6.92
N PHE A 73 -5.68 1.99 -5.88
CA PHE A 73 -6.63 0.90 -5.77
C PHE A 73 -7.58 1.16 -4.60
N THR A 74 -8.81 0.68 -4.72
CA THR A 74 -9.82 0.75 -3.65
C THR A 74 -9.82 -0.56 -2.87
N ILE A 75 -9.77 -0.47 -1.55
CA ILE A 75 -9.75 -1.58 -0.61
C ILE A 75 -11.05 -1.58 0.21
N PRO A 76 -11.76 -2.71 0.33
CA PRO A 76 -12.99 -2.80 1.12
C PRO A 76 -12.69 -2.85 2.63
N LEU A 77 -12.70 -1.71 3.30
CA LEU A 77 -12.50 -1.62 4.76
C LEU A 77 -13.80 -1.85 5.55
N ALA A 78 -13.71 -2.44 6.74
CA ALA A 78 -14.81 -2.50 7.72
C ALA A 78 -14.39 -1.73 8.96
N ASN A 79 -15.14 -0.69 9.35
CA ASN A 79 -14.90 0.08 10.58
C ASN A 79 -13.42 0.42 10.83
N ARG A 80 -12.72 0.85 9.77
CA ARG A 80 -11.29 1.22 9.83
C ARG A 80 -10.32 0.08 10.19
N THR A 81 -10.73 -1.17 10.01
CA THR A 81 -9.90 -2.39 10.09
C THR A 81 -10.10 -3.30 8.87
N LEU A 82 -9.40 -4.44 8.86
CA LEU A 82 -9.50 -5.49 7.85
C LEU A 82 -10.75 -6.34 8.05
N GLN A 83 -11.29 -6.91 6.98
CA GLN A 83 -12.47 -7.79 7.04
C GLN A 83 -12.16 -9.14 7.68
N HIS A 84 -10.99 -9.70 7.37
CA HIS A 84 -10.55 -11.00 7.84
C HIS A 84 -9.01 -11.05 7.88
N PRO A 85 -8.39 -12.06 8.50
CA PRO A 85 -6.95 -12.25 8.43
C PRO A 85 -6.50 -12.48 6.97
N LEU A 86 -5.40 -11.83 6.59
CA LEU A 86 -4.85 -11.83 5.23
C LEU A 86 -3.40 -12.29 5.24
N LYS A 87 -3.04 -12.96 4.15
CA LYS A 87 -1.66 -13.28 3.79
C LYS A 87 -1.38 -12.66 2.43
N GLY A 88 -0.34 -11.85 2.34
CA GLY A 88 0.15 -11.27 1.09
C GLY A 88 1.58 -11.73 0.84
N SER A 89 1.91 -12.07 -0.40
CA SER A 89 3.27 -12.47 -0.78
C SER A 89 3.72 -11.71 -2.02
N HIS A 90 5.00 -11.37 -2.05
CA HIS A 90 5.67 -10.87 -3.24
C HIS A 90 7.14 -11.28 -3.20
N THR A 91 7.56 -12.09 -4.17
CA THR A 91 8.91 -12.71 -4.19
C THR A 91 9.17 -13.42 -2.86
N GLY A 92 10.24 -13.07 -2.12
CA GLY A 92 10.58 -13.66 -0.83
C GLY A 92 10.01 -12.92 0.38
N SER A 93 9.18 -11.90 0.18
CA SER A 93 8.53 -11.15 1.26
C SER A 93 7.12 -11.69 1.49
N ASN A 94 6.89 -12.24 2.67
CA ASN A 94 5.58 -12.70 3.11
C ASN A 94 5.06 -11.77 4.20
N VAL A 95 3.79 -11.42 4.13
CA VAL A 95 3.14 -10.48 5.02
C VAL A 95 1.89 -11.14 5.58
N PHE A 96 1.77 -11.14 6.89
CA PHE A 96 0.55 -11.53 7.59
C PHE A 96 -0.09 -10.30 8.22
N MET A 97 -1.40 -10.15 8.05
CA MET A 97 -2.17 -9.07 8.64
C MET A 97 -3.44 -9.65 9.26
N LYS A 98 -3.76 -9.21 10.48
CA LYS A 98 -4.94 -9.64 11.23
C LYS A 98 -5.72 -8.41 11.68
N PRO A 99 -7.06 -8.39 11.53
CA PRO A 99 -7.88 -7.35 12.14
C PRO A 99 -7.70 -7.35 13.66
N ALA A 100 -7.81 -6.17 14.25
CA ALA A 100 -7.65 -5.96 15.68
C ALA A 100 -8.89 -5.24 16.25
N SER A 101 -9.10 -5.37 17.55
CA SER A 101 -10.13 -4.62 18.27
C SER A 101 -9.82 -3.13 18.25
N ASP A 102 -10.86 -2.32 18.45
CA ASP A 102 -10.69 -0.88 18.52
C ASP A 102 -9.75 -0.48 19.66
N GLY A 103 -8.95 0.57 19.44
CA GLY A 103 -7.91 1.03 20.37
C GLY A 103 -6.57 0.29 20.31
N THR A 104 -6.41 -0.75 19.49
CA THR A 104 -5.12 -1.46 19.34
C THR A 104 -4.08 -0.62 18.61
N GLY A 105 -4.52 0.22 17.67
CA GLY A 105 -3.62 0.95 16.79
C GLY A 105 -2.97 0.08 15.70
N ILE A 106 -2.03 0.67 14.98
CA ILE A 106 -1.32 0.01 13.87
C ILE A 106 -0.03 -0.60 14.41
N ILE A 107 0.01 -1.92 14.56
CA ILE A 107 1.23 -2.66 14.92
C ILE A 107 1.76 -3.33 13.66
N ALA A 108 2.70 -2.66 12.98
CA ALA A 108 3.28 -3.13 11.73
C ALA A 108 4.73 -2.63 11.55
N GLY A 109 5.49 -3.33 10.70
CA GLY A 109 6.82 -2.85 10.28
C GLY A 109 6.73 -1.54 9.48
N GLY A 110 7.78 -0.71 9.48
CA GLY A 110 7.73 0.66 8.98
C GLY A 110 7.18 0.83 7.55
N ALA A 111 7.60 -0.02 6.62
CA ALA A 111 7.11 0.02 5.24
C ALA A 111 5.63 -0.34 5.11
N MET A 112 5.16 -1.30 5.93
CA MET A 112 3.74 -1.67 5.98
C MET A 112 2.91 -0.60 6.67
N ARG A 113 3.40 -0.06 7.79
CA ARG A 113 2.74 0.99 8.57
C ARG A 113 2.42 2.19 7.67
N ALA A 114 3.38 2.62 6.86
CA ALA A 114 3.17 3.71 5.91
C ALA A 114 2.01 3.45 4.94
N VAL A 115 1.83 2.21 4.47
CA VAL A 115 0.73 1.81 3.58
C VAL A 115 -0.61 1.77 4.33
N LEU A 116 -0.62 1.18 5.51
CA LEU A 116 -1.85 0.99 6.31
C LEU A 116 -2.39 2.34 6.82
N GLU A 117 -1.50 3.26 7.21
CA GLU A 117 -1.86 4.62 7.64
C GLU A 117 -2.54 5.41 6.52
N VAL A 118 -1.93 5.49 5.33
CA VAL A 118 -2.53 6.24 4.21
C VAL A 118 -3.77 5.57 3.63
N ALA A 119 -3.92 4.25 3.83
CA ALA A 119 -5.15 3.53 3.49
C ALA A 119 -6.31 3.87 4.44
N GLY A 120 -6.04 4.41 5.64
CA GLY A 120 -7.06 4.70 6.65
C GLY A 120 -7.36 3.52 7.59
N ILE A 121 -6.44 2.57 7.70
CA ILE A 121 -6.54 1.46 8.66
C ILE A 121 -5.95 1.94 9.97
N HIS A 122 -6.74 1.91 11.04
CA HIS A 122 -6.31 2.36 12.36
C HIS A 122 -5.97 1.20 13.29
N ASN A 123 -6.63 0.05 13.15
CA ASN A 123 -6.46 -1.09 14.04
C ASN A 123 -6.05 -2.33 13.25
N VAL A 124 -4.80 -2.77 13.38
CA VAL A 124 -4.28 -3.94 12.68
C VAL A 124 -3.02 -4.49 13.33
N LEU A 125 -2.95 -5.82 13.43
CA LEU A 125 -1.74 -6.53 13.81
C LEU A 125 -1.10 -7.10 12.55
N ALA A 126 0.14 -6.73 12.27
CA ALA A 126 0.81 -7.17 11.07
C ALA A 126 2.27 -7.54 11.31
N LYS A 127 2.71 -8.61 10.64
CA LYS A 127 4.08 -9.12 10.71
C LYS A 127 4.59 -9.49 9.33
N THR A 128 5.82 -9.09 9.06
CA THR A 128 6.59 -9.52 7.89
C THR A 128 7.40 -10.77 8.23
N TYR A 129 7.38 -11.75 7.34
CA TYR A 129 8.18 -12.96 7.37
C TYR A 129 9.06 -13.03 6.11
N GLY A 130 10.27 -13.59 6.25
CA GLY A 130 11.23 -13.67 5.14
C GLY A 130 11.92 -12.34 4.87
N SER A 131 11.94 -11.91 3.60
CA SER A 131 12.65 -10.70 3.19
C SER A 131 11.98 -9.42 3.70
N THR A 132 12.78 -8.56 4.33
CA THR A 132 12.37 -7.26 4.90
C THR A 132 12.60 -6.08 3.95
N ASN A 133 12.88 -6.33 2.67
CA ASN A 133 13.09 -5.26 1.69
C ASN A 133 11.82 -4.39 1.56
N PRO A 134 11.88 -3.08 1.84
CA PRO A 134 10.72 -2.19 1.83
C PRO A 134 9.92 -2.19 0.52
N ILE A 135 10.60 -2.32 -0.63
CA ILE A 135 9.93 -2.35 -1.94
C ILE A 135 9.04 -3.60 -2.06
N ASN A 136 9.57 -4.75 -1.65
CA ASN A 136 8.85 -6.02 -1.75
C ASN A 136 7.77 -6.13 -0.67
N VAL A 137 8.05 -5.65 0.54
CA VAL A 137 7.07 -5.61 1.63
C VAL A 137 5.86 -4.77 1.23
N VAL A 138 6.04 -3.57 0.67
CA VAL A 138 4.92 -2.73 0.19
C VAL A 138 4.10 -3.46 -0.87
N ARG A 139 4.76 -4.12 -1.85
CA ARG A 139 4.06 -4.89 -2.88
C ARG A 139 3.30 -6.09 -2.31
N ALA A 140 3.89 -6.80 -1.36
CA ALA A 140 3.25 -7.92 -0.69
C ALA A 140 2.03 -7.47 0.12
N THR A 141 2.13 -6.34 0.84
CA THR A 141 1.03 -5.72 1.56
C THR A 141 -0.10 -5.32 0.61
N MET A 142 0.23 -4.63 -0.49
CA MET A 142 -0.75 -4.23 -1.51
C MET A 142 -1.44 -5.43 -2.14
N ASN A 143 -0.70 -6.50 -2.46
CA ASN A 143 -1.27 -7.75 -2.98
C ASN A 143 -2.26 -8.37 -1.98
N GLY A 144 -1.89 -8.44 -0.70
CA GLY A 144 -2.79 -8.94 0.35
C GLY A 144 -4.06 -8.11 0.49
N LEU A 145 -3.96 -6.78 0.41
CA LEU A 145 -5.11 -5.87 0.51
C LEU A 145 -6.03 -5.92 -0.71
N VAL A 146 -5.49 -6.02 -1.92
CA VAL A 146 -6.27 -6.13 -3.16
C VAL A 146 -7.07 -7.44 -3.21
N ASN A 147 -6.52 -8.52 -2.65
CA ASN A 147 -7.18 -9.83 -2.59
C ASN A 147 -8.18 -9.97 -1.42
N MET A 148 -8.34 -8.94 -0.59
CA MET A 148 -9.32 -8.95 0.50
C MET A 148 -10.74 -8.96 -0.06
N LYS A 149 -11.60 -9.81 0.51
CA LYS A 149 -13.00 -9.94 0.09
C LYS A 149 -13.91 -9.35 1.15
N SER A 150 -14.86 -8.52 0.74
CA SER A 150 -15.94 -8.10 1.63
C SER A 150 -16.97 -9.24 1.78
N PRO A 151 -17.68 -9.31 2.91
CA PRO A 151 -18.81 -10.24 3.09
C PRO A 151 -19.84 -10.12 1.95
N GLU A 152 -20.14 -8.89 1.52
CA GLU A 152 -21.03 -8.59 0.39
C GLU A 152 -20.55 -9.24 -0.93
N MET A 153 -19.26 -9.16 -1.22
CA MET A 153 -18.69 -9.76 -2.43
C MET A 153 -18.76 -11.30 -2.39
N ILE A 154 -18.62 -11.89 -1.21
CA ILE A 154 -18.75 -13.34 -1.02
C ILE A 154 -20.23 -13.76 -1.11
N ALA A 155 -21.14 -12.96 -0.57
CA ALA A 155 -22.60 -13.16 -0.66
C ALA A 155 -23.08 -13.19 -2.11
N ALA A 156 -22.70 -12.16 -2.87
CA ALA A 156 -22.98 -12.10 -4.30
C ALA A 156 -22.38 -13.29 -5.06
N LYS A 157 -21.16 -13.71 -4.71
CA LYS A 157 -20.51 -14.85 -5.37
C LYS A 157 -21.18 -16.19 -5.06
N ARG A 158 -21.73 -16.36 -3.85
CA ARG A 158 -22.32 -17.61 -3.36
C ARG A 158 -23.84 -17.66 -3.50
N ASN A 159 -24.49 -16.60 -3.97
CA ASN A 159 -25.95 -16.44 -4.01
C ASN A 159 -26.60 -16.74 -2.65
N LYS A 160 -26.02 -16.22 -1.56
CA LYS A 160 -26.55 -16.35 -0.20
C LYS A 160 -26.76 -14.97 0.42
N SER A 161 -27.58 -14.91 1.46
CA SER A 161 -27.74 -13.69 2.24
C SER A 161 -26.43 -13.34 2.97
N ILE A 162 -26.29 -12.07 3.39
CA ILE A 162 -25.13 -11.61 4.15
C ILE A 162 -25.12 -12.26 5.55
N GLU A 163 -26.29 -12.49 6.12
CA GLU A 163 -26.51 -13.12 7.44
C GLU A 163 -25.97 -14.57 7.43
N ASP A 164 -26.30 -15.35 6.39
CA ASP A 164 -25.81 -16.73 6.20
C ASP A 164 -24.27 -16.82 6.14
N ILE A 165 -23.58 -15.75 5.74
CA ILE A 165 -22.13 -15.72 5.59
C ILE A 165 -21.43 -15.25 6.86
N LEU A 166 -22.07 -14.33 7.59
CA LEU A 166 -21.58 -13.88 8.90
C LEU A 166 -21.87 -14.89 10.00
N GLY A 167 -22.76 -15.86 9.75
CA GLY A 167 -23.11 -16.92 10.71
C GLY A 167 -23.85 -16.37 11.93
N ARG A 168 -24.63 -15.30 11.72
CA ARG A 168 -25.50 -14.66 12.71
C ARG A 168 -26.95 -14.78 12.27
#